data_AF-A0A914R933-F1
#
_entry.id   AF-A0A914R933-F1
#
_cell.length_a   1.000
_cell.length_b   1.000
_cell.length_c   1.000
_cell.angle_alpha   90.00
_cell.angle_beta   90.00
_cell.angle_gamma   90.00
#
_symmetry.space_group_name_H-M   'P 1'
#
loop_
_entity.id
_entity.type
_entity.pdbx_description
1 polymer ?
#
loop_
_entity_poly.entity_id
_entity_poly.type
_entity_poly.pdbx_seq_one_letter_code
_entity_poly.pdbx_strand_id
1 'polypeptide(L)'
;HRTSEEINREKAVVVSDLRHPQHDDERVIRDEWSVVIGVCTHLGCVPIVGAGDYFGYYCPCHGSHYDGSGRIRKGPAPLNLHVPAYNFKENSIVIGTS
;
A
#
# COMPACT_ATOMS: atom_id res chain seq x y z
N HIS A 1 9.15 6.60 1.45
CA HIS A 1 10.39 5.92 1.86
C HIS A 1 10.10 5.18 3.17
N ARG A 2 10.45 3.90 3.25
CA ARG A 2 10.19 3.04 4.41
C ARG A 2 11.47 2.81 5.22
N THR A 3 11.31 2.71 6.54
CA THR A 3 12.35 2.28 7.48
C THR A 3 12.44 0.75 7.52
N SER A 4 13.53 0.21 8.05
CA SER A 4 13.68 -1.25 8.23
C SER A 4 12.60 -1.84 9.14
N GLU A 5 12.15 -1.09 10.14
CA GLU A 5 11.05 -1.53 11.01
C GLU A 5 9.74 -1.67 10.24
N GLU A 6 9.40 -0.69 9.41
CA GLU A 6 8.22 -0.73 8.55
C GLU A 6 8.31 -1.89 7.55
N ILE A 7 9.45 -2.09 6.91
CA ILE A 7 9.68 -3.21 5.97
C ILE A 7 9.46 -4.56 6.68
N ASN A 8 10.08 -4.76 7.84
CA ASN A 8 9.96 -6.01 8.59
C ASN A 8 8.52 -6.26 9.04
N ARG A 9 7.81 -5.23 9.48
CA ARG A 9 6.39 -5.31 9.87
C ARG A 9 5.52 -5.76 8.70
N GLU A 10 5.67 -5.14 7.54
CA GLU A 10 4.85 -5.45 6.37
C GLU A 10 5.15 -6.83 5.76
N LYS A 11 6.42 -7.27 5.80
CA LYS A 11 6.84 -8.62 5.37
C LYS A 11 6.37 -9.71 6.32
N ALA A 12 6.20 -9.43 7.61
CA ALA A 12 5.73 -10.39 8.60
C ALA A 12 4.21 -10.65 8.57
N VAL A 13 3.46 -9.91 7.76
CA VAL A 13 2.00 -10.08 7.65
C VAL A 13 1.65 -11.46 7.08
N VAL A 14 0.79 -12.19 7.79
CA VAL A 14 0.19 -13.44 7.32
C VAL A 14 -0.83 -13.14 6.22
N VAL A 15 -0.43 -13.34 4.96
CA VAL A 15 -1.23 -12.89 3.80
C VAL A 15 -2.51 -13.69 3.59
N SER A 16 -2.59 -14.92 4.08
CA SER A 16 -3.78 -15.78 3.98
C SER A 16 -4.99 -15.21 4.70
N ASP A 17 -4.77 -14.33 5.68
CA ASP A 17 -5.83 -13.72 6.48
C ASP A 17 -6.36 -12.43 5.83
N LEU A 18 -5.74 -11.97 4.73
CA LEU A 18 -6.12 -10.76 4.04
C LEU A 18 -7.26 -11.01 3.07
N ARG A 19 -8.16 -10.02 2.95
CA ARG A 19 -9.23 -10.04 1.94
C ARG A 19 -8.70 -10.12 0.52
N HIS A 20 -7.58 -9.45 0.25
CA HIS A 20 -6.89 -9.45 -1.04
C HIS A 20 -5.43 -9.85 -0.79
N PRO A 21 -5.14 -11.17 -0.71
CA PRO A 21 -3.82 -11.69 -0.39
C PRO A 21 -2.77 -11.20 -1.39
N GLN A 22 -1.71 -10.60 -0.85
CA GLN A 22 -0.54 -10.18 -1.62
C GLN A 22 0.63 -9.98 -0.65
N HIS A 23 1.77 -10.59 -0.94
CA HIS A 23 3.00 -10.38 -0.19
C HIS A 23 3.59 -8.98 -0.50
N ASP A 24 4.42 -8.47 0.42
CA ASP A 24 5.01 -7.14 0.27
C ASP A 24 6.00 -7.06 -0.90
N ASP A 25 6.77 -8.12 -1.11
CA ASP A 25 7.75 -8.27 -2.21
C ASP A 25 7.09 -8.34 -3.60
N GLU A 26 5.81 -8.71 -3.67
CA GLU A 26 5.02 -8.62 -4.91
C GLU A 26 4.54 -7.20 -5.21
N ARG A 27 4.63 -6.28 -4.23
CA ARG A 27 4.10 -4.92 -4.32
C ARG A 27 5.18 -3.85 -4.50
N VAL A 28 6.45 -4.21 -4.30
CA VAL A 28 7.57 -3.28 -4.38
C VAL A 28 8.71 -3.87 -5.21
N ILE A 29 9.40 -3.01 -5.97
CA ILE A 29 10.63 -3.39 -6.69
C ILE A 29 11.87 -3.31 -5.77
N ARG A 30 11.86 -2.37 -4.82
CA ARG A 30 12.89 -2.20 -3.78
C ARG A 30 12.22 -1.95 -2.44
N ASP A 31 12.65 -2.65 -1.40
CA ASP A 31 11.96 -2.67 -0.11
C ASP A 31 11.84 -1.27 0.53
N GLU A 32 12.81 -0.39 0.34
CA GLU A 32 12.79 0.95 0.92
C GLU A 32 11.78 1.91 0.25
N TRP A 33 11.16 1.50 -0.86
CA TRP A 33 10.21 2.30 -1.64
C TRP A 33 8.89 1.56 -1.92
N SER A 34 7.88 1.85 -1.10
CA SER A 34 6.47 1.57 -1.42
C SER A 34 5.91 2.70 -2.30
N VAL A 35 5.41 2.35 -3.49
CA VAL A 35 4.82 3.29 -4.46
C VAL A 35 3.40 2.82 -4.76
N VAL A 36 2.41 3.63 -4.36
CA VAL A 36 0.99 3.31 -4.55
C VAL A 36 0.22 4.52 -5.08
N ILE A 37 -0.83 4.27 -5.84
CA ILE A 37 -1.81 5.28 -6.22
C ILE A 37 -2.73 5.55 -5.02
N GLY A 38 -2.78 6.81 -4.58
CA GLY A 38 -3.57 7.28 -3.44
C GLY A 38 -5.07 7.38 -3.70
N VAL A 39 -5.64 6.39 -4.38
CA VAL A 39 -7.07 6.32 -4.74
C VAL A 39 -7.65 5.08 -4.09
N CYS A 40 -8.56 5.28 -3.14
CA CYS A 40 -9.24 4.21 -2.42
C CYS A 40 -10.04 3.34 -3.40
N THR A 41 -9.85 2.02 -3.33
CA THR A 41 -10.50 1.06 -4.25
C THR A 41 -11.98 0.83 -3.98
N HIS A 42 -12.54 1.44 -2.92
CA HIS A 42 -13.98 1.45 -2.70
C HIS A 42 -14.69 2.32 -3.74
N LEU A 43 -14.52 3.65 -3.65
CA LEU A 43 -15.22 4.65 -4.47
C LEU A 43 -14.32 5.85 -4.86
N GLY A 44 -12.99 5.69 -4.79
CA GLY A 44 -12.05 6.66 -5.34
C GLY A 44 -11.65 7.84 -4.45
N CYS A 45 -12.08 7.89 -3.18
CA CYS A 45 -11.60 8.90 -2.23
C CYS A 45 -10.08 8.81 -2.00
N VAL A 46 -9.46 9.90 -1.55
CA VAL A 46 -8.04 9.95 -1.18
C VAL A 46 -7.84 9.50 0.28
N PRO A 47 -7.08 8.43 0.55
CA PRO A 47 -6.73 8.03 1.90
C PRO A 47 -5.75 9.01 2.57
N ILE A 48 -5.90 9.20 3.87
CA ILE A 48 -4.98 9.96 4.72
C ILE A 48 -3.80 9.07 5.08
N VAL A 49 -2.58 9.55 4.85
CA VAL A 49 -1.32 8.84 5.16
C VAL A 49 -1.04 8.87 6.67
N GLY A 50 -0.52 7.78 7.23
CA GLY A 50 -0.13 7.67 8.64
C GLY A 50 -1.31 7.60 9.61
N ALA A 51 -2.51 7.32 9.12
CA ALA A 51 -3.74 7.24 9.90
C ALA A 51 -4.38 5.85 9.84
N GLY A 52 -5.30 5.60 10.78
CA GLY A 52 -5.98 4.31 10.93
C GLY A 52 -5.20 3.30 11.77
N ASP A 53 -5.71 2.07 11.82
CA ASP A 53 -5.32 1.08 12.82
C ASP A 53 -4.04 0.29 12.44
N TYR A 54 -3.54 0.46 11.21
CA TYR A 54 -2.51 -0.41 10.61
C TYR A 54 -1.28 0.35 10.09
N PHE A 55 -0.99 1.53 10.65
CA PHE A 55 0.24 2.29 10.36
C PHE A 55 0.48 2.59 8.86
N GLY A 56 -0.60 2.67 8.09
CA GLY A 56 -0.57 2.88 6.64
C GLY A 56 -1.47 4.04 6.24
N TYR A 57 -2.67 3.72 5.77
CA TYR A 57 -3.59 4.71 5.19
C TYR A 57 -5.00 4.54 5.70
N TYR A 58 -5.71 5.65 5.89
CA TYR A 58 -7.11 5.64 6.29
C TYR A 58 -7.97 6.46 5.33
N CYS A 59 -8.96 5.81 4.70
CA CYS A 59 -9.95 6.48 3.88
C CYS A 59 -11.19 6.84 4.73
N PRO A 60 -11.42 8.13 5.05
CA PRO A 60 -12.47 8.55 5.98
C PRO A 60 -13.89 8.42 5.42
N CYS A 61 -14.04 8.30 4.09
CA CYS A 61 -15.36 8.27 3.44
C CYS A 61 -16.26 7.14 3.97
N HIS A 62 -15.70 5.93 4.15
CA HIS A 62 -16.44 4.76 4.63
C HIS A 62 -15.59 3.87 5.54
N GLY A 63 -14.53 4.42 6.13
CA GLY A 63 -13.71 3.73 7.12
C GLY A 63 -12.85 2.58 6.58
N SER A 64 -12.27 2.72 5.39
CA SER A 64 -11.32 1.70 4.89
C SER A 64 -9.91 1.97 5.43
N HIS A 65 -9.30 0.95 6.03
CA HIS A 65 -7.94 1.02 6.57
C HIS A 65 -7.01 0.16 5.76
N TYR A 66 -5.87 0.71 5.37
CA TYR A 66 -4.81 0.04 4.65
C TYR A 66 -3.54 -0.01 5.50
N ASP A 67 -2.75 -1.07 5.39
CA ASP A 67 -1.44 -1.18 6.03
C ASP A 67 -0.34 -0.41 5.27
N GLY A 68 0.91 -0.45 5.76
CA GLY A 68 2.04 0.28 5.17
C GLY A 68 2.43 -0.20 3.77
N SER A 69 1.99 -1.39 3.35
CA SER A 69 2.10 -1.89 1.97
C SER A 69 0.92 -1.43 1.08
N GLY A 70 -0.07 -0.75 1.67
CA GLY A 70 -1.29 -0.33 1.00
C GLY A 70 -2.32 -1.46 0.84
N ARG A 71 -2.24 -2.52 1.65
CA ARG A 71 -3.19 -3.64 1.58
C ARG A 71 -4.42 -3.37 2.43
N ILE A 72 -5.59 -3.73 1.93
CA ILE A 72 -6.85 -3.49 2.64
C ILE A 72 -6.96 -4.41 3.86
N ARG A 73 -7.17 -3.82 5.05
CA ARG A 73 -7.27 -4.54 6.33
C ARG A 73 -8.68 -4.51 6.91
N LYS A 74 -9.39 -3.39 6.74
CA LYS A 74 -10.70 -3.14 7.36
C LYS A 74 -11.52 -2.19 6.50
N GLY A 75 -12.84 -2.28 6.59
CA GLY A 75 -13.77 -1.45 5.83
C GLY A 75 -14.17 -2.04 4.48
N PRO A 76 -15.02 -1.33 3.71
CA PRO A 76 -15.72 -1.87 2.54
C PRO A 76 -14.89 -1.94 1.25
N ALA A 77 -13.70 -1.34 1.20
CA ALA A 77 -12.86 -1.45 0.00
C ALA A 77 -12.57 -2.93 -0.34
N PRO A 78 -12.76 -3.34 -1.60
CA PRO A 78 -12.60 -4.74 -1.98
C PRO A 78 -11.13 -5.13 -2.21
N LEU A 79 -10.28 -4.18 -2.59
CA LEU A 79 -8.91 -4.44 -3.10
C LEU A 79 -7.86 -3.60 -2.38
N ASN A 80 -6.59 -4.02 -2.48
CA ASN A 80 -5.43 -3.24 -2.05
C ASN A 80 -5.29 -1.97 -2.91
N LEU A 81 -4.59 -0.95 -2.42
CA LEU A 81 -4.21 0.22 -3.23
C LEU A 81 -3.39 -0.23 -4.44
N HIS A 82 -3.64 0.39 -5.58
CA HIS A 82 -2.98 0.03 -6.83
C HIS A 82 -1.49 0.44 -6.79
N VAL A 83 -0.62 -0.47 -7.21
CA VAL A 83 0.80 -0.18 -7.47
C VAL A 83 0.91 0.17 -8.95
N PRO A 84 1.30 1.41 -9.33
CA PRO A 84 1.44 1.76 -10.73
C PRO A 84 2.61 1.00 -11.36
N ALA A 85 2.72 0.98 -12.69
CA ALA A 85 3.99 0.65 -13.32
C ALA A 85 5.03 1.71 -12.94
N TYR A 86 6.22 1.31 -12.50
CA TYR A 86 7.31 2.24 -12.24
C TYR A 86 8.67 1.55 -12.38
N ASN A 87 9.72 2.34 -12.59
CA ASN A 87 11.10 1.85 -12.65
C ASN A 87 12.06 2.85 -11.97
N PHE A 88 13.16 2.34 -11.44
CA PHE A 88 14.25 3.15 -10.92
C PHE A 88 15.22 3.54 -12.03
N LYS A 89 15.51 4.83 -12.16
CA LYS A 89 16.54 5.37 -13.05
C LYS A 89 17.47 6.27 -12.24
N GLU A 90 18.69 5.80 -12.01
CA GLU A 90 19.68 6.50 -11.17
C GLU A 90 19.07 6.87 -9.80
N ASN A 91 18.91 8.17 -9.53
CA ASN A 91 18.36 8.73 -8.29
C ASN A 91 16.88 9.11 -8.39
N SER A 92 16.16 8.64 -9.41
CA SER A 92 14.75 8.96 -9.65
C SER A 92 13.89 7.72 -9.85
N ILE A 93 12.60 7.86 -9.54
CA ILE A 93 11.57 6.89 -9.86
C ILE A 93 10.75 7.45 -11.02
N VAL A 94 10.65 6.70 -12.11
CA VAL A 94 9.80 7.03 -13.25
C VAL A 94 8.50 6.25 -13.11
N ILE A 95 7.36 6.93 -13.05
CA ILE A 95 6.02 6.33 -12.93
C ILE A 95 5.36 6.31 -14.32
N GLY A 96 4.76 5.17 -14.66
CA GLY A 96 4.19 4.87 -15.96
C GLY A 96 5.03 3.87 -16.76
N THR A 97 4.46 3.36 -17.84
CA THR A 97 5.20 2.60 -18.87
C THR A 97 5.70 3.60 -19.90
N SER A 98 7.02 3.61 -20.13
CA SER A 98 7.60 4.29 -21.29
C SER A 98 7.11 3.65 -22.59
#